data_AF-A0A6G3LEL4-F1
#
_entry.id   AF-A0A6G3LEL4-F1
#
_cell.length_a   1.000
_cell.length_b   1.000
_cell.length_c   1.000
_cell.angle_alpha   90.00
_cell.angle_beta   90.00
_cell.angle_gamma   90.00
#
_symmetry.space_group_name_H-M   'P 1'
#
loop_
_entity.id
_entity.type
_entity.pdbx_description
1 polymer ?
#
loop_
_entity_poly.entity_id
_entity_poly.type
_entity_poly.pdbx_seq_one_letter_code
_entity_poly.pdbx_strand_id
1 'polypeptide(L)'
;MAPKAQKEEGEGREGVPDSEGQKIKTLTDLPGVGPATAAKLIETGYASLEAIAVATPQEISAAVGIPLVTAQKAIKAAREALDIKFKTALELKKERQTIGKITTGSRALDDLLGGGVETRTITEFFGEFGTGKCFTPETEIAIFDGTYSLRVKPVSELYEIASTNSEKEGEGGVIAETTGALVPTLFMGRIIAAPAPFIFKQKVNKIVKIK
;
A
#
# COMPACT_ATOMS: atom_id res chain seq x y z
N MET A 1 33.05 -56.06 -23.54
CA MET A 1 32.70 -54.72 -23.01
C MET A 1 31.20 -54.52 -23.17
N ALA A 2 30.46 -54.48 -22.06
CA ALA A 2 29.14 -53.84 -21.98
C ALA A 2 29.35 -52.29 -22.04
N PRO A 3 28.34 -51.42 -22.32
CA PRO A 3 27.07 -51.32 -21.56
C PRO A 3 25.81 -51.07 -22.43
N LYS A 4 24.67 -51.70 -22.10
CA LYS A 4 23.50 -51.23 -21.29
C LYS A 4 22.34 -50.71 -22.14
N ALA A 5 21.29 -51.54 -22.17
CA ALA A 5 19.92 -51.17 -22.46
C ALA A 5 19.35 -50.28 -21.34
N GLN A 6 18.58 -49.26 -21.71
CA GLN A 6 17.67 -48.56 -20.79
C GLN A 6 16.24 -49.02 -21.10
N LYS A 7 15.65 -49.69 -20.09
CA LYS A 7 14.22 -49.87 -19.91
C LYS A 7 13.63 -48.52 -19.46
N GLU A 8 12.61 -48.03 -20.15
CA GLU A 8 11.64 -47.10 -19.56
C GLU A 8 10.46 -47.94 -19.07
N GLU A 9 10.42 -48.20 -17.77
CA GLU A 9 9.23 -48.66 -17.05
C GLU A 9 8.48 -47.42 -16.57
N GLY A 10 7.18 -47.36 -16.88
CA GLY A 10 6.30 -46.27 -16.48
C GLY A 10 5.74 -46.46 -15.06
N GLU A 11 5.45 -45.33 -14.43
CA GLU A 11 4.49 -45.16 -13.33
C GLU A 11 4.00 -43.69 -13.50
N GLY A 12 2.78 -43.40 -13.94
CA GLY A 12 1.55 -43.92 -13.35
C GLY A 12 1.29 -43.23 -12.00
N ARG A 13 1.31 -41.89 -11.93
CA ARG A 13 0.72 -41.17 -10.80
C ARG A 13 -0.63 -40.61 -11.24
N GLU A 14 -1.63 -41.45 -11.02
CA GLU A 14 -3.04 -41.08 -10.93
C GLU A 14 -3.15 -39.75 -10.17
N GLY A 15 -3.79 -38.78 -10.82
CA GLY A 15 -4.20 -37.55 -10.16
C GLY A 15 -5.12 -37.91 -9.00
N VAL A 16 -4.70 -37.56 -7.79
CA VAL A 16 -5.57 -37.63 -6.62
C VAL A 16 -6.82 -36.79 -6.96
N PRO A 17 -8.03 -37.36 -6.87
CA PRO A 17 -9.24 -36.64 -7.21
C PRO A 17 -9.35 -35.44 -6.28
N ASP A 18 -9.52 -34.24 -6.87
CA ASP A 18 -9.91 -33.05 -6.16
C ASP A 18 -11.21 -33.36 -5.40
N SER A 19 -11.09 -33.65 -4.11
CA SER A 19 -12.23 -33.79 -3.23
C SER A 19 -12.97 -32.45 -3.29
N GLU A 20 -14.21 -32.44 -3.76
CA GLU A 20 -15.10 -31.28 -3.77
C GLU A 20 -15.42 -30.86 -2.32
N GLY A 21 -14.43 -30.30 -1.62
CA GLY A 21 -14.60 -29.63 -0.35
C GLY A 21 -15.30 -28.30 -0.60
N GLN A 22 -16.32 -28.01 0.21
CA GLN A 22 -17.05 -26.74 0.17
C GLN A 22 -16.06 -25.57 0.08
N LYS A 23 -16.15 -24.77 -0.98
CA LYS A 23 -15.38 -23.53 -1.13
C LYS A 23 -15.83 -22.56 -0.04
N ILE A 24 -15.02 -22.43 1.01
CA ILE A 24 -15.18 -21.45 2.08
C ILE A 24 -15.14 -20.06 1.44
N LYS A 25 -16.24 -19.31 1.52
CA LYS A 25 -16.34 -17.94 0.97
C LYS A 25 -16.66 -16.91 2.04
N THR A 26 -17.34 -17.33 3.08
CA THR A 26 -17.84 -16.47 4.15
C THR A 26 -17.28 -16.89 5.51
N LEU A 27 -17.36 -16.01 6.50
CA LEU A 27 -16.88 -16.29 7.86
C LEU A 27 -17.61 -17.49 8.48
N THR A 28 -18.88 -17.68 8.15
CA THR A 28 -19.72 -18.78 8.66
C THR A 28 -19.39 -20.14 8.07
N ASP A 29 -18.62 -20.18 6.97
CA ASP A 29 -18.14 -21.44 6.38
C ASP A 29 -16.89 -21.96 7.11
N LEU A 30 -16.30 -21.17 8.02
CA LEU A 30 -15.14 -21.57 8.79
C LEU A 30 -15.52 -22.59 9.87
N PRO A 31 -14.69 -23.62 10.09
CA PRO A 31 -14.97 -24.66 11.06
C PRO A 31 -15.06 -24.09 12.48
N GLY A 32 -16.22 -24.27 13.11
CA GLY A 32 -16.49 -23.77 14.46
C GLY A 32 -16.83 -22.29 14.54
N VAL A 33 -17.13 -21.64 13.41
CA VAL A 33 -17.64 -20.26 13.35
C VAL A 33 -19.11 -20.29 12.92
N GLY A 34 -20.02 -20.16 13.90
CA GLY A 34 -21.44 -19.97 13.63
C GLY A 34 -21.81 -18.50 13.39
N PRO A 35 -23.07 -18.19 13.07
CA PRO A 35 -23.53 -16.81 12.83
C PRO A 35 -23.25 -15.84 13.99
N ALA A 36 -23.42 -16.29 15.24
CA ALA A 36 -23.13 -15.49 16.42
C ALA A 36 -21.62 -15.20 16.59
N THR A 37 -20.78 -16.20 16.31
CA THR A 37 -19.31 -16.06 16.32
C THR A 37 -18.85 -15.13 15.21
N ALA A 38 -19.43 -15.25 14.02
CA ALA A 38 -19.15 -14.39 12.88
C ALA A 38 -19.51 -12.92 13.16
N ALA A 39 -20.66 -12.65 13.78
CA ALA A 39 -21.04 -11.30 14.18
C ALA A 39 -20.03 -10.66 15.14
N LYS A 40 -19.57 -11.41 16.15
CA LYS A 40 -18.53 -10.97 17.09
C LYS A 40 -17.17 -10.76 16.43
N LEU A 41 -16.79 -11.62 15.47
CA LEU A 41 -15.57 -11.45 14.68
C LEU A 41 -15.61 -10.12 13.93
N ILE A 42 -16.73 -9.79 13.28
CA ILE A 42 -16.90 -8.52 12.58
C ILE A 42 -16.81 -7.34 13.55
N GLU A 43 -17.48 -7.41 14.70
CA GLU A 43 -17.47 -6.37 15.73
C GLU A 43 -16.06 -6.12 16.31
N THR A 44 -15.24 -7.16 16.38
CA THR A 44 -13.85 -7.10 16.88
C THR A 44 -12.81 -6.79 15.78
N GLY A 45 -13.26 -6.49 14.56
CA GLY A 45 -12.39 -6.06 13.44
C GLY A 45 -11.96 -7.18 12.49
N TYR A 46 -12.37 -8.43 12.71
CA TYR A 46 -12.11 -9.59 11.85
C TYR A 46 -13.25 -9.80 10.85
N ALA A 47 -13.48 -8.81 9.99
CA ALA A 47 -14.59 -8.82 9.04
C ALA A 47 -14.35 -9.64 7.77
N SER A 48 -13.14 -10.16 7.56
CA SER A 48 -12.76 -10.87 6.33
C SER A 48 -11.90 -12.11 6.60
N LEU A 49 -11.83 -13.01 5.61
CA LEU A 49 -10.97 -14.20 5.69
C LEU A 49 -9.49 -13.82 5.81
N GLU A 50 -9.07 -12.72 5.16
CA GLU A 50 -7.71 -12.20 5.21
C GLU A 50 -7.35 -11.76 6.63
N ALA A 51 -8.26 -11.03 7.29
CA ALA A 51 -8.06 -10.58 8.67
C ALA A 51 -7.89 -11.78 9.63
N ILE A 52 -8.66 -12.86 9.43
CA ILE A 52 -8.52 -14.08 10.22
C ILE A 52 -7.21 -14.82 9.88
N ALA A 53 -6.83 -14.89 8.61
CA ALA A 53 -5.65 -15.65 8.19
C ALA A 53 -4.33 -15.10 8.72
N VAL A 54 -4.26 -13.78 8.96
CA VAL A 54 -3.08 -13.08 9.51
C VAL A 54 -3.09 -12.98 11.04
N ALA A 55 -4.24 -13.21 11.68
CA ALA A 55 -4.38 -13.16 13.13
C ALA A 55 -3.71 -14.35 13.83
N THR A 56 -3.40 -14.18 15.12
CA THR A 56 -2.98 -15.27 15.99
C THR A 56 -4.19 -16.02 16.57
N PRO A 57 -4.07 -17.34 16.84
CA PRO A 57 -5.15 -18.08 17.49
C PRO A 57 -5.57 -17.49 18.84
N GLN A 58 -4.63 -16.89 19.58
CA GLN A 58 -4.86 -16.27 20.89
C GLN A 58 -5.76 -15.03 20.76
N GLU A 59 -5.50 -14.16 19.79
CA GLU A 59 -6.32 -12.97 19.53
C GLU A 59 -7.76 -13.35 19.20
N ILE A 60 -7.94 -14.30 18.27
CA ILE A 60 -9.28 -14.76 17.86
C ILE A 60 -10.01 -15.44 19.03
N SER A 61 -9.31 -16.27 19.80
CA SER A 61 -9.87 -16.97 20.96
C SER A 61 -10.34 -15.97 22.02
N ALA A 62 -9.51 -14.97 22.36
CA ALA A 62 -9.83 -13.95 23.34
C ALA A 62 -10.95 -13.00 22.87
N ALA A 63 -10.94 -12.59 21.61
CA ALA A 63 -11.91 -11.66 21.05
C ALA A 63 -13.34 -12.22 21.01
N VAL A 64 -13.49 -13.52 20.75
CA VAL A 64 -14.81 -14.12 20.45
C VAL A 64 -15.24 -15.15 21.51
N GLY A 65 -14.33 -15.58 22.37
CA GLY A 65 -14.59 -16.57 23.42
C GLY A 65 -14.69 -18.00 22.89
N ILE A 66 -13.96 -18.32 21.82
CA ILE A 66 -13.90 -19.69 21.28
C ILE A 66 -12.66 -20.42 21.79
N PRO A 67 -12.69 -21.77 21.90
CA PRO A 67 -11.51 -22.54 22.27
C PRO A 67 -10.34 -22.31 21.31
N LEU A 68 -9.12 -22.30 21.84
CA LEU A 68 -7.90 -22.07 21.06
C LEU A 68 -7.76 -23.05 19.87
N VAL A 69 -8.15 -24.31 20.08
CA VAL A 69 -8.14 -25.34 19.02
C VAL A 69 -9.11 -25.00 17.89
N THR A 70 -10.26 -24.41 18.22
CA THR A 70 -11.25 -23.94 17.23
C THR A 70 -10.70 -22.74 16.45
N ALA A 71 -10.08 -21.78 17.13
CA ALA A 71 -9.42 -20.65 16.49
C ALA A 71 -8.30 -21.10 15.53
N GLN A 72 -7.47 -22.06 15.94
CA GLN A 72 -6.44 -22.65 15.07
C GLN A 72 -7.02 -23.29 13.81
N LYS A 73 -8.12 -24.05 13.93
CA LYS A 73 -8.81 -24.66 12.79
C LYS A 73 -9.42 -23.61 11.86
N ALA A 74 -10.04 -22.57 12.41
CA ALA A 74 -10.60 -21.47 11.62
C ALA A 74 -9.50 -20.71 10.84
N ILE A 75 -8.38 -20.39 11.49
CA ILE A 75 -7.23 -19.72 10.83
C ILE A 75 -6.64 -20.61 9.73
N LYS A 76 -6.46 -21.91 9.99
CA LYS A 76 -5.95 -22.86 8.98
C LYS A 76 -6.89 -22.93 7.78
N ALA A 77 -8.19 -23.08 8.02
CA ALA A 77 -9.19 -23.13 6.96
C ALA A 77 -9.26 -21.81 6.16
N ALA A 78 -9.12 -20.66 6.83
CA ALA A 78 -9.04 -19.35 6.15
C ALA A 78 -7.79 -19.24 5.26
N ARG A 79 -6.63 -19.74 5.70
CA ARG A 79 -5.39 -19.77 4.89
C ARG A 79 -5.52 -20.68 3.67
N GLU A 80 -6.14 -21.85 3.83
CA GLU A 80 -6.41 -22.78 2.74
C GLU A 80 -7.41 -22.17 1.72
N ALA A 81 -8.46 -21.51 2.21
CA ALA A 81 -9.44 -20.82 1.37
C ALA A 81 -8.83 -19.68 0.53
N LEU A 82 -7.82 -19.00 1.07
CA LEU A 82 -7.10 -17.90 0.42
C LEU A 82 -5.88 -18.36 -0.42
N ASP A 83 -5.67 -19.67 -0.57
CA ASP A 83 -4.51 -20.26 -1.25
C ASP A 83 -3.16 -19.73 -0.72
N ILE A 84 -3.08 -19.51 0.59
CA ILE A 84 -1.85 -19.11 1.29
C ILE A 84 -1.00 -20.37 1.49
N LYS A 85 -0.23 -20.71 0.45
CA LYS A 85 0.67 -21.86 0.41
C LYS A 85 2.08 -21.45 0.02
N PHE A 86 3.01 -22.39 0.17
CA PHE A 86 4.34 -22.26 -0.42
C PHE A 86 4.22 -22.13 -1.94
N LYS A 87 4.88 -21.11 -2.50
CA LYS A 87 4.91 -20.82 -3.93
C LYS A 87 6.35 -20.90 -4.43
N THR A 88 6.51 -21.35 -5.66
CA THR A 88 7.81 -21.33 -6.35
C THR A 88 8.17 -19.89 -6.75
N ALA A 89 9.47 -19.63 -6.98
CA ALA A 89 9.92 -18.32 -7.45
C ALA A 89 9.26 -17.88 -8.77
N LEU A 90 8.93 -18.84 -9.65
CA LEU A 90 8.26 -18.57 -10.92
C LEU A 90 6.81 -18.14 -10.72
N GLU A 91 6.06 -18.81 -9.85
CA GLU A 91 4.68 -18.44 -9.51
C GLU A 91 4.62 -17.07 -8.86
N LEU A 92 5.53 -16.80 -7.91
CA LEU A 92 5.64 -15.49 -7.28
C LEU A 92 5.94 -14.40 -8.30
N LYS A 93 6.85 -14.64 -9.26
CA LYS A 93 7.15 -13.67 -10.33
C LYS A 93 5.92 -13.38 -11.19
N LYS A 94 5.17 -14.40 -11.60
CA LYS A 94 3.94 -14.25 -12.39
C LYS A 94 2.87 -13.46 -11.63
N GLU A 95 2.71 -13.73 -10.33
CA GLU A 95 1.79 -12.98 -9.47
C GLU A 95 2.21 -11.51 -9.36
N ARG A 96 3.50 -11.23 -9.15
CA ARG A 96 4.02 -9.86 -9.05
C ARG A 96 3.85 -9.04 -10.33
N GLN A 97 3.87 -9.69 -11.50
CA GLN A 97 3.58 -9.02 -12.78
C GLN A 97 2.15 -8.47 -12.86
N THR A 98 1.23 -8.94 -12.01
CA THR A 98 -0.17 -8.47 -11.96
C THR A 98 -0.40 -7.38 -10.92
N ILE A 99 0.63 -6.98 -10.17
CA ILE A 99 0.53 -5.91 -9.18
C ILE A 99 0.23 -4.60 -9.92
N GLY A 100 -0.89 -3.98 -9.58
CA GLY A 100 -1.28 -2.72 -10.21
C GLY A 100 -0.33 -1.58 -9.81
N LYS A 101 -0.12 -0.66 -10.74
CA LYS A 101 0.68 0.56 -10.51
C LYS A 101 -0.18 1.81 -10.60
N ILE A 102 0.19 2.84 -9.84
CA ILE A 102 -0.45 4.15 -9.82
C ILE A 102 0.48 5.14 -10.54
N THR A 103 -0.04 5.80 -11.58
CA THR A 103 0.72 6.88 -12.26
C THR A 103 0.96 8.05 -11.31
N THR A 104 2.14 8.64 -11.40
CA THR A 104 2.52 9.88 -10.70
C THR A 104 2.02 11.13 -11.43
N GLY A 105 1.49 10.99 -12.65
CA GLY A 105 1.14 12.09 -13.55
C GLY A 105 2.32 12.61 -14.38
N SER A 106 3.55 12.24 -14.05
CA SER A 106 4.76 12.53 -14.83
C SER A 106 5.26 11.26 -15.54
N ARG A 107 5.34 11.31 -16.89
CA ARG A 107 5.82 10.15 -17.67
C ARG A 107 7.25 9.78 -17.33
N ALA A 108 8.13 10.77 -17.17
CA ALA A 108 9.53 10.54 -16.86
C ALA A 108 9.70 9.86 -15.49
N LEU A 109 8.89 10.25 -14.49
CA LEU A 109 8.91 9.64 -13.17
C LEU A 109 8.28 8.24 -13.19
N ASP A 110 7.19 8.05 -13.94
CA ASP A 110 6.58 6.74 -14.11
C ASP A 110 7.56 5.75 -14.75
N ASP A 111 8.26 6.16 -15.81
CA ASP A 111 9.28 5.34 -16.47
C ASP A 111 10.43 4.98 -15.51
N LEU A 112 10.88 5.94 -14.70
CA LEU A 112 11.88 5.70 -13.64
C LEU A 112 11.39 4.67 -12.61
N LEU A 113 10.12 4.70 -12.24
CA LEU A 113 9.48 3.76 -11.32
C LEU A 113 9.05 2.44 -12.00
N GLY A 114 9.34 2.26 -13.28
CA GLY A 114 8.97 1.08 -14.04
C GLY A 114 7.47 0.96 -14.31
N GLY A 115 6.82 2.09 -14.61
CA GLY A 115 5.38 2.23 -14.88
C GLY A 115 4.56 2.83 -13.74
N GLY A 116 5.17 3.51 -12.78
CA GLY A 116 4.49 4.17 -11.65
C GLY A 116 4.62 3.46 -10.30
N VAL A 117 3.96 3.99 -9.27
CA VAL A 117 4.06 3.54 -7.88
C VAL A 117 3.32 2.20 -7.68
N GLU A 118 4.01 1.16 -7.22
CA GLU A 118 3.43 -0.18 -7.06
C GLU A 118 2.44 -0.24 -5.87
N THR A 119 1.27 -0.83 -6.10
CA THR A 119 0.34 -1.18 -5.00
C THR A 119 0.89 -2.33 -4.15
N ARG A 120 0.40 -2.49 -2.91
CA ARG A 120 0.87 -3.52 -1.95
C ARG A 120 2.36 -3.39 -1.58
N THR A 121 2.97 -2.24 -1.84
CA THR A 121 4.36 -1.90 -1.51
C THR A 121 4.40 -0.50 -0.90
N ILE A 122 5.34 -0.25 0.00
CA ILE A 122 5.62 1.09 0.52
C ILE A 122 6.72 1.70 -0.35
N THR A 123 6.45 2.88 -0.93
CA THR A 123 7.42 3.65 -1.73
C THR A 123 7.71 4.96 -1.02
N GLU A 124 8.99 5.23 -0.73
CA GLU A 124 9.44 6.43 -0.02
C GLU A 124 10.07 7.44 -0.99
N PHE A 125 9.69 8.73 -0.84
CA PHE A 125 10.32 9.85 -1.53
C PHE A 125 11.04 10.75 -0.51
N PHE A 126 12.37 10.83 -0.57
CA PHE A 126 13.19 11.67 0.32
C PHE A 126 13.95 12.74 -0.46
N GLY A 127 14.27 13.87 0.19
CA GLY A 127 14.99 15.00 -0.42
C GLY A 127 14.84 16.31 0.37
N GLU A 128 15.51 17.38 -0.04
CA GLU A 128 15.42 18.72 0.58
C GLU A 128 14.05 19.38 0.42
N PHE A 129 13.73 20.40 1.21
CA PHE A 129 12.47 21.13 1.07
C PHE A 129 12.26 21.62 -0.38
N GLY A 130 11.03 21.57 -0.89
CA GLY A 130 10.70 22.05 -2.24
C GLY A 130 10.95 21.07 -3.39
N THR A 131 11.51 19.87 -3.14
CA THR A 131 11.78 18.87 -4.19
C THR A 131 10.54 18.08 -4.67
N GLY A 132 9.32 18.57 -4.41
CA GLY A 132 8.08 17.93 -4.89
C GLY A 132 7.64 16.67 -4.13
N LYS A 133 8.07 16.46 -2.88
CA LYS A 133 7.63 15.31 -2.04
C LYS A 133 6.16 15.35 -1.63
N CYS A 134 5.55 16.53 -1.59
CA CYS A 134 4.18 16.71 -1.08
C CYS A 134 3.18 16.45 -2.20
N PHE A 135 2.26 15.51 -1.98
CA PHE A 135 1.24 15.12 -2.96
C PHE A 135 -0.19 15.51 -2.54
N THR A 136 -0.43 15.92 -1.29
CA THR A 136 -1.79 16.21 -0.80
C THR A 136 -1.94 17.65 -0.28
N PRO A 137 -3.08 18.31 -0.55
CA PRO A 137 -3.38 19.66 -0.06
C PRO A 137 -3.30 19.82 1.46
N GLU A 138 -3.64 18.76 2.20
CA GLU A 138 -3.69 18.74 3.66
C GLU A 138 -2.32 18.55 4.31
N THR A 139 -1.26 18.31 3.52
CA THR A 139 0.08 18.12 4.06
C THR A 139 0.50 19.38 4.84
N GLU A 140 0.71 19.21 6.13
CA GLU A 140 1.16 20.27 7.03
C GLU A 140 2.63 20.61 6.76
N ILE A 141 2.90 21.89 6.50
CA ILE A 141 4.24 22.43 6.30
C ILE A 141 4.54 23.49 7.34
N ALA A 142 5.78 23.50 7.83
CA ALA A 142 6.26 24.52 8.75
C ALA A 142 6.80 25.72 7.97
N ILE A 143 6.40 26.93 8.36
CA ILE A 143 6.75 28.20 7.72
C ILE A 143 7.17 29.18 8.82
N PHE A 144 8.23 29.95 8.59
CA PHE A 144 8.59 31.07 9.44
C PHE A 144 7.67 32.26 9.14
N ASP A 145 6.98 32.74 10.18
CA ASP A 145 6.23 33.98 10.18
C ASP A 145 7.07 35.03 10.93
N GLY A 146 7.73 35.89 10.16
CA GLY A 146 8.71 36.86 10.67
C GLY A 146 9.98 36.20 11.24
N THR A 147 10.67 36.91 12.13
CA THR A 147 12.03 36.55 12.56
C THR A 147 12.11 35.43 13.60
N TYR A 148 11.02 35.10 14.29
CA TYR A 148 11.08 34.20 15.47
C TYR A 148 9.90 33.23 15.66
N SER A 149 8.91 33.21 14.77
CA SER A 149 7.75 32.33 14.95
C SER A 149 7.66 31.28 13.84
N LEU A 150 7.48 30.02 14.24
CA LEU A 150 7.21 28.91 13.33
C LEU A 150 5.72 28.61 13.39
N ARG A 151 5.06 28.59 12.23
CA ARG A 151 3.67 28.17 12.10
C ARG A 151 3.59 26.92 11.23
N VAL A 152 2.71 26.02 11.60
CA VAL A 152 2.37 24.85 10.79
C VAL A 152 1.04 25.14 10.11
N LYS A 153 1.00 24.98 8.79
CA LYS A 153 -0.20 25.20 7.97
C LYS A 153 -0.31 24.13 6.90
N PRO A 154 -1.51 23.73 6.48
CA PRO A 154 -1.68 22.93 5.27
C PRO A 154 -1.08 23.64 4.06
N VAL A 155 -0.41 22.87 3.19
CA VAL A 155 0.18 23.40 1.95
C VAL A 155 -0.86 24.04 1.03
N SER A 156 -2.12 23.62 1.12
CA SER A 156 -3.24 24.24 0.40
C SER A 156 -3.45 25.71 0.77
N GLU A 157 -3.33 26.05 2.05
CA GLU A 157 -3.51 27.41 2.54
C GLU A 157 -2.40 28.31 1.99
N LEU A 158 -1.16 27.81 1.95
CA LEU A 158 -0.05 28.54 1.34
C LEU A 158 -0.28 28.76 -0.15
N TYR A 159 -0.84 27.78 -0.87
CA TYR A 159 -1.17 27.92 -2.27
C TYR A 159 -2.26 28.97 -2.49
N GLU A 160 -3.33 28.96 -1.70
CA GLU A 160 -4.41 29.94 -1.80
C GLU A 160 -3.88 31.36 -1.64
N ILE A 161 -3.04 31.59 -0.63
CA ILE A 161 -2.38 32.89 -0.40
C ILE A 161 -1.50 33.28 -1.60
N ALA A 162 -0.67 32.37 -2.11
CA ALA A 162 0.22 32.65 -3.25
C ALA A 162 -0.58 32.96 -4.54
N SER A 163 -1.61 32.15 -4.81
CA SER A 163 -2.42 32.27 -6.02
C SER A 163 -3.16 33.61 -6.15
N THR A 164 -3.50 34.26 -5.03
CA THR A 164 -4.08 35.62 -5.06
C THR A 164 -3.15 36.68 -5.64
N ASN A 165 -1.83 36.48 -5.55
CA ASN A 165 -0.83 37.46 -5.97
C ASN A 165 -0.28 37.17 -7.36
N SER A 166 -0.17 35.89 -7.72
CA SER A 166 0.24 35.47 -9.06
C SER A 166 -0.14 34.01 -9.32
N GLU A 167 -0.60 33.73 -10.52
CA GLU A 167 -0.85 32.37 -10.97
C GLU A 167 -0.43 32.27 -12.44
N LYS A 168 0.44 31.31 -12.76
CA LYS A 168 0.99 31.09 -14.10
C LYS A 168 0.90 29.60 -14.45
N GLU A 169 0.49 29.28 -15.66
CA GLU A 169 0.53 27.90 -16.16
C GLU A 169 1.98 27.45 -16.43
N GLY A 170 2.34 26.23 -16.00
CA GLY A 170 3.67 25.67 -16.19
C GLY A 170 3.71 24.15 -15.99
N GLU A 171 4.47 23.44 -16.81
CA GLU A 171 4.71 21.98 -16.72
C GLU A 171 3.47 21.10 -16.50
N GLY A 172 2.32 21.47 -17.09
CA GLY A 172 1.07 20.72 -16.97
C GLY A 172 0.32 20.91 -15.65
N GLY A 173 0.76 21.88 -14.83
CA GLY A 173 0.08 22.38 -13.65
C GLY A 173 0.15 23.89 -13.58
N VAL A 174 0.04 24.42 -12.36
CA VAL A 174 -0.04 25.85 -12.09
C VAL A 174 0.95 26.23 -11.00
N ILE A 175 1.67 27.33 -11.22
CA ILE A 175 2.69 27.85 -10.32
C ILE A 175 2.22 29.20 -9.77
N ALA A 176 2.38 29.42 -8.47
CA ALA A 176 2.12 30.69 -7.80
C ALA A 176 3.38 31.17 -7.06
N GLU A 177 3.67 32.47 -7.11
CA GLU A 177 4.78 33.08 -6.36
C GLU A 177 4.39 33.26 -4.89
N THR A 178 5.21 32.71 -3.99
CA THR A 178 5.05 32.84 -2.55
C THR A 178 5.85 34.04 -2.07
N THR A 179 5.19 35.20 -1.95
CA THR A 179 5.80 36.46 -1.50
C THR A 179 6.36 36.33 -0.08
N GLY A 180 7.67 36.15 0.05
CA GLY A 180 8.38 36.17 1.33
C GLY A 180 8.21 34.91 2.19
N ALA A 181 7.75 33.78 1.62
CA ALA A 181 7.65 32.54 2.37
C ALA A 181 9.05 32.01 2.73
N LEU A 182 9.26 31.78 4.02
CA LEU A 182 10.49 31.24 4.57
C LEU A 182 10.20 29.90 5.24
N VAL A 183 10.98 28.87 4.93
CA VAL A 183 10.77 27.52 5.44
C VAL A 183 12.00 27.02 6.19
N PRO A 184 11.84 26.21 7.24
CA PRO A 184 12.97 25.62 7.95
C PRO A 184 13.68 24.62 7.04
N THR A 185 14.99 24.79 6.88
CA THR A 185 15.88 23.89 6.16
C THR A 185 17.06 23.54 7.04
N LEU A 186 17.48 22.28 7.03
CA LEU A 186 18.68 21.83 7.73
C LEU A 186 19.91 22.09 6.86
N PHE A 187 20.82 22.94 7.33
CA PHE A 187 22.08 23.21 6.66
C PHE A 187 23.23 23.16 7.68
N MET A 188 24.22 22.29 7.43
CA MET A 188 25.38 22.08 8.32
C MET A 188 25.00 21.83 9.80
N GLY A 189 23.96 21.02 10.03
CA GLY A 189 23.48 20.68 11.38
C GLY A 189 22.71 21.81 12.09
N ARG A 190 22.36 22.90 11.39
CA ARG A 190 21.55 24.01 11.93
C ARG A 190 20.28 24.19 11.11
N ILE A 191 19.20 24.57 11.77
CA ILE A 191 17.97 24.99 11.08
C ILE A 191 18.15 26.44 10.64
N ILE A 192 18.03 26.69 9.34
CA ILE A 192 18.06 28.02 8.73
C ILE A 192 16.74 28.30 8.02
N ALA A 193 16.43 29.57 7.82
CA ALA A 193 15.31 29.99 6.98
C ALA A 193 15.75 30.02 5.51
N ALA A 194 15.12 29.18 4.68
CA ALA A 194 15.32 29.18 3.24
C ALA A 194 14.13 29.84 2.54
N PRO A 195 14.34 30.68 1.52
CA PRO A 195 13.25 31.22 0.73
C PRO A 195 12.58 30.12 -0.08
N ALA A 196 11.26 30.06 0.00
CA ALA A 196 10.41 29.31 -0.91
C ALA A 196 9.72 30.34 -1.82
N PRO A 197 10.22 30.61 -3.04
CA PRO A 197 9.69 31.67 -3.89
C PRO A 197 8.49 31.25 -4.76
N PHE A 198 8.26 29.94 -4.91
CA PHE A 198 7.15 29.41 -5.70
C PHE A 198 6.50 28.23 -5.00
N ILE A 199 5.21 28.05 -5.28
CA ILE A 199 4.43 26.85 -4.94
C ILE A 199 3.74 26.33 -6.20
N PHE A 200 3.74 25.01 -6.37
CA PHE A 200 3.18 24.33 -7.53
C PHE A 200 1.91 23.56 -7.15
N LYS A 201 0.89 23.60 -8.00
CA LYS A 201 -0.33 22.83 -7.90
C LYS A 201 -0.66 22.21 -9.23
N GLN A 202 -0.87 20.90 -9.22
CA GLN A 202 -1.42 20.17 -10.36
C GLN A 202 -2.61 19.36 -9.89
N LYS A 203 -3.74 19.51 -10.57
CA LYS A 203 -4.91 18.66 -10.32
C LYS A 203 -4.77 17.38 -11.14
N VAL A 204 -4.40 16.29 -10.48
CA VAL A 204 -4.45 14.96 -11.09
C VAL A 204 -5.92 14.55 -11.21
N ASN A 205 -6.51 14.73 -12.39
CA ASN A 205 -7.95 14.53 -12.60
C ASN A 205 -8.40 13.07 -12.46
N LYS A 206 -7.48 12.11 -12.59
CA LYS A 206 -7.73 10.67 -12.41
C LYS A 206 -6.48 10.02 -11.85
N ILE A 207 -6.61 9.34 -10.72
CA ILE A 207 -5.64 8.31 -10.32
C ILE A 207 -5.87 7.14 -11.27
N VAL A 208 -5.01 7.00 -12.28
CA VAL A 208 -5.14 5.92 -13.26
C VAL A 208 -4.36 4.72 -12.73
N LYS A 209 -5.10 3.64 -12.44
CA LYS A 209 -4.49 2.33 -12.26
C LYS A 209 -3.96 1.88 -13.62
N ILE A 210 -2.65 1.78 -13.74
CA ILE A 210 -2.00 1.15 -14.89
C ILE A 210 -2.25 -0.36 -14.71
N LYS A 211 -2.94 -0.94 -15.70
CA LYS A 211 -3.24 -2.38 -15.77
C LYS A 211 -2.04 -3.13 -16.33
#